data_AF-A0A662AME1-F1
#
_entry.id   AF-A0A662AME1-F1
#
_cell.length_a   1.000
_cell.length_b   1.000
_cell.length_c   1.000
_cell.angle_alpha   90.00
_cell.angle_beta   90.00
_cell.angle_gamma   90.00
#
_symmetry.space_group_name_H-M   'P 1'
#
loop_
_entity.id
_entity.type
_entity.pdbx_description
1 polymer ?
#
loop_
_entity_poly.entity_id
_entity_poly.type
_entity_poly.pdbx_seq_one_letter_code
_entity_poly.pdbx_strand_id
1 'polypeptide(L)'
;MVMTRKRRWKYRLLKFLRYTNKLTSYQKFASRIGYMGAAFLMAGQWTLEPILFIIGFCCVIVQVSSRKQWNLVVLNMNGLTAWIIHFLK
;
A
#
# COMPACT_ATOMS: atom_id res chain seq x y z
N MET A 1 4.07 -18.31 42.29
CA MET A 1 3.71 -18.66 40.90
C MET A 1 4.99 -18.91 40.09
N VAL A 2 5.41 -20.17 39.98
CA VAL A 2 6.68 -20.57 39.35
C VAL A 2 6.53 -20.49 37.82
N MET A 3 7.02 -19.42 37.19
CA MET A 3 7.16 -19.40 35.73
C MET A 3 8.34 -20.29 35.32
N THR A 4 8.02 -21.51 34.88
CA THR A 4 8.95 -22.46 34.25
C THR A 4 9.80 -21.77 33.17
N ARG A 5 11.13 -21.94 33.24
CA ARG A 5 12.15 -21.25 32.39
C ARG A 5 11.83 -21.29 30.88
N LYS A 6 11.21 -22.36 30.37
CA LYS A 6 10.80 -22.52 28.96
C LYS A 6 9.77 -21.47 28.49
N ARG A 7 8.89 -20.97 29.38
CA ARG A 7 7.92 -19.92 29.04
C ARG A 7 8.63 -18.60 28.69
N ARG A 8 9.80 -18.32 29.27
CA ARG A 8 10.49 -17.02 29.18
C ARG A 8 10.96 -16.67 27.77
N TRP A 9 11.45 -17.65 27.01
CA TRP A 9 11.89 -17.42 25.61
C TRP A 9 10.71 -17.20 24.67
N LYS A 10 9.65 -18.01 24.77
CA LYS A 10 8.41 -17.80 24.02
C LYS A 10 7.80 -16.41 24.29
N TYR A 11 7.74 -15.97 25.55
CA TYR A 11 7.25 -14.63 25.88
C TYR A 11 8.14 -13.50 25.35
N ARG A 12 9.47 -13.66 25.36
CA ARG A 12 10.38 -12.66 24.77
C ARG A 12 10.24 -12.58 23.26
N LEU A 13 10.14 -13.73 22.60
CA LEU A 13 9.93 -13.82 21.15
C LEU A 13 8.59 -13.16 20.77
N LEU A 14 7.51 -13.49 21.48
CA LEU A 14 6.21 -12.86 21.29
C LEU A 14 6.22 -11.37 21.60
N LYS A 15 6.98 -10.91 22.61
CA LYS A 15 7.12 -9.48 22.95
C LYS A 15 7.94 -8.72 21.91
N PHE A 16 8.92 -9.36 21.29
CA PHE A 16 9.74 -8.81 20.20
C PHE A 16 8.97 -8.76 18.87
N LEU A 17 8.22 -9.82 18.56
CA LEU A 17 7.32 -9.92 17.41
C LEU A 17 6.07 -9.05 17.54
N ARG A 18 5.72 -8.64 18.77
CA ARG A 18 4.70 -7.62 19.03
C ARG A 18 5.26 -6.26 18.62
N TYR A 19 5.35 -6.09 17.32
CA TYR A 19 5.69 -4.85 16.64
C TYR A 19 4.61 -3.82 16.95
N THR A 20 4.87 -2.92 17.89
CA THR A 20 3.96 -1.83 18.26
C THR A 20 4.22 -0.60 17.40
N ASN A 21 4.38 -0.74 16.09
CA ASN A 21 4.25 0.44 15.25
C ASN A 21 2.77 0.79 15.19
N LYS A 22 2.35 1.70 16.06
CA LYS A 22 1.13 2.46 15.86
C LYS A 22 1.32 3.19 14.53
N LEU A 23 0.89 2.56 13.44
CA LEU A 23 0.71 3.23 12.16
C LEU A 23 -0.13 4.47 12.44
N THR A 24 0.43 5.63 12.15
CA THR A 24 -0.28 6.91 12.23
C THR A 24 -1.60 6.77 11.48
N SER A 25 -2.69 7.35 11.98
CA SER A 25 -4.03 7.24 11.37
C SER A 25 -4.00 7.52 9.85
N TYR A 26 -3.15 8.45 9.43
CA TYR A 26 -2.88 8.76 8.03
C TYR A 26 -2.34 7.57 7.21
N GLN A 27 -1.40 6.80 7.75
CA GLN A 27 -0.83 5.63 7.08
C GLN A 27 -1.87 4.50 6.92
N LYS A 28 -2.81 4.38 7.87
CA LYS A 28 -3.92 3.42 7.77
C LYS A 28 -4.90 3.83 6.67
N PHE A 29 -5.21 5.11 6.57
CA PHE A 29 -6.05 5.65 5.51
C PHE A 29 -5.40 5.50 4.13
N ALA A 30 -4.13 5.87 4.01
CA ALA A 30 -3.34 5.71 2.79
C ALA A 30 -3.26 4.24 2.35
N SER A 31 -3.15 3.29 3.30
CA SER A 31 -3.19 1.86 2.99
C SER A 31 -4.56 1.41 2.46
N ARG A 32 -5.66 1.94 3.00
CA ARG A 32 -7.04 1.64 2.53
C ARG A 32 -7.30 2.20 1.14
N ILE A 33 -6.91 3.44 0.88
CA ILE A 33 -6.98 4.05 -0.46
C ILE A 33 -6.14 3.25 -1.45
N GLY A 34 -4.94 2.81 -1.04
CA GLY A 34 -4.08 1.96 -1.84
C GLY A 34 -4.73 0.66 -2.29
N TYR A 35 -5.43 -0.03 -1.37
CA TYR A 35 -6.20 -1.24 -1.71
C TYR A 35 -7.34 -0.97 -2.69
N MET A 36 -8.02 0.17 -2.57
CA MET A 36 -9.02 0.59 -3.56
C MET A 36 -8.38 0.88 -4.91
N GLY A 37 -7.23 1.57 -4.94
CA GLY A 37 -6.47 1.85 -6.15
C GLY A 37 -6.03 0.60 -6.88
N ALA A 38 -5.56 -0.41 -6.16
CA ALA A 38 -5.21 -1.72 -6.71
C ALA A 38 -6.42 -2.43 -7.32
N ALA A 39 -7.59 -2.35 -6.68
CA ALA A 39 -8.83 -2.91 -7.23
C ALA A 39 -9.25 -2.19 -8.52
N PHE A 40 -9.12 -0.85 -8.60
CA PHE A 40 -9.39 -0.10 -9.83
C PHE A 40 -8.41 -0.45 -10.96
N LEU A 41 -7.13 -0.65 -10.66
CA LEU A 41 -6.16 -1.12 -11.65
C LEU A 41 -6.51 -2.52 -12.18
N MET A 42 -6.91 -3.44 -11.29
CA MET A 42 -7.38 -4.77 -11.70
C MET A 42 -8.67 -4.70 -12.51
N ALA A 43 -9.61 -3.83 -12.14
CA ALA A 43 -10.84 -3.62 -12.90
C ALA A 43 -10.56 -3.02 -14.29
N GLY A 44 -9.63 -2.04 -14.37
CA GLY A 44 -9.15 -1.45 -15.62
C GLY A 44 -8.56 -2.48 -16.57
N GLN A 45 -7.86 -3.49 -16.05
CA GLN A 45 -7.33 -4.60 -16.86
C GLN A 45 -8.44 -5.37 -17.61
N TRP A 46 -9.62 -5.51 -17.01
CA TRP A 46 -10.75 -6.24 -17.61
C TRP A 46 -11.67 -5.37 -18.48
N THR A 47 -11.76 -4.07 -18.19
CA THR A 47 -12.63 -3.12 -18.89
C THR A 47 -11.93 -2.35 -20.00
N LEU A 48 -10.59 -2.36 -20.02
CA LEU A 48 -9.75 -1.63 -20.97
C LEU A 48 -10.01 -0.11 -21.00
N GLU A 49 -10.70 0.44 -19.99
CA GLU A 49 -10.97 1.87 -19.89
C GLU A 49 -9.79 2.61 -19.24
N PRO A 50 -9.20 3.61 -19.91
CA PRO A 50 -8.05 4.36 -19.37
C PRO A 50 -8.39 5.14 -18.09
N ILE A 51 -9.65 5.51 -17.89
CA ILE A 51 -10.13 6.27 -16.74
C ILE A 51 -9.91 5.48 -15.43
N LEU A 52 -10.15 4.17 -15.44
CA LEU A 52 -9.95 3.30 -14.28
C LEU A 52 -8.48 3.18 -13.90
N PHE A 53 -7.58 3.17 -14.90
CA PHE A 53 -6.14 3.22 -14.66
C PHE A 53 -5.73 4.54 -14.00
N ILE A 54 -6.19 5.69 -14.51
CA ILE A 54 -5.86 7.02 -13.98
C ILE A 54 -6.26 7.14 -12.50
N ILE A 55 -7.49 6.73 -12.17
CA ILE A 55 -8.00 6.75 -10.79
C ILE A 55 -7.21 5.75 -9.91
N GLY A 56 -6.94 4.55 -10.45
CA GLY A 56 -6.15 3.52 -9.76
C GLY A 56 -4.74 3.98 -9.41
N PHE A 57 -4.01 4.54 -10.37
CA PHE A 57 -2.66 5.07 -10.18
C PHE A 57 -2.64 6.24 -9.18
N CYS A 58 -3.63 7.14 -9.23
CA CYS A 58 -3.72 8.25 -8.27
C CYS A 58 -3.85 7.73 -6.83
N CYS A 59 -4.72 6.74 -6.60
CA CYS A 59 -4.90 6.10 -5.30
C CYS A 59 -3.64 5.35 -4.81
N VAL A 60 -2.95 4.65 -5.71
CA VAL A 60 -1.70 3.93 -5.36
C VAL A 60 -0.56 4.90 -5.05
N ILE A 61 -0.45 6.03 -5.76
CA ILE A 61 0.57 7.07 -5.47
C ILE A 61 0.43 7.61 -4.04
N VAL A 62 -0.80 7.85 -3.57
CA VAL A 62 -1.06 8.29 -2.18
C VAL A 62 -0.58 7.25 -1.16
N GLN A 63 -0.75 5.95 -1.44
CA GLN A 63 -0.24 4.88 -0.57
C GLN A 63 1.29 4.87 -0.52
N VAL A 64 1.94 4.86 -1.69
CA VAL A 64 3.39 4.67 -1.83
C VAL A 64 4.17 5.89 -1.29
N SER A 65 3.64 7.10 -1.50
CA SER A 65 4.18 8.33 -0.92
C SER A 65 4.11 8.33 0.61
N SER A 66 3.02 7.82 1.19
CA SER A 66 2.87 7.64 2.64
C SER A 66 3.91 6.69 3.25
N ARG A 67 4.39 5.71 2.46
CA ARG A 67 5.44 4.75 2.85
C ARG A 67 6.86 5.25 2.55
N LYS A 68 7.00 6.47 1.98
CA LYS A 68 8.27 7.09 1.56
C LYS A 68 9.07 6.23 0.56
N GLN A 69 8.39 5.41 -0.24
CA GLN A 69 9.01 4.55 -1.25
C GLN A 69 9.15 5.29 -2.58
N TRP A 70 10.03 6.30 -2.62
CA TRP A 70 10.14 7.24 -3.74
C TRP A 70 10.37 6.61 -5.11
N ASN A 71 11.10 5.47 -5.19
CA ASN A 71 11.26 4.73 -6.44
C ASN A 71 9.91 4.27 -7.03
N LEU A 72 9.06 3.70 -6.19
CA LEU A 72 7.73 3.24 -6.60
C LEU A 72 6.80 4.43 -6.87
N VAL A 73 6.99 5.58 -6.21
CA VAL A 73 6.22 6.81 -6.52
C VAL A 73 6.50 7.25 -7.96
N VAL A 74 7.77 7.32 -8.35
CA VAL A 74 8.19 7.73 -9.71
C VAL A 74 7.67 6.75 -10.76
N LEU A 75 7.73 5.44 -10.49
CA LEU A 75 7.19 4.42 -11.38
C LEU A 75 5.68 4.60 -11.61
N ASN A 76 4.91 4.80 -10.54
CA ASN A 76 3.46 5.00 -10.66
C ASN A 76 3.10 6.32 -11.37
N MET A 77 3.91 7.37 -11.20
CA MET A 77 3.76 8.63 -11.96
C MET A 77 4.05 8.45 -13.45
N ASN A 78 5.04 7.63 -13.81
CA ASN A 78 5.33 7.31 -15.20
C ASN A 78 4.17 6.53 -15.84
N GLY A 79 3.66 5.50 -15.15
CA GLY A 79 2.47 4.75 -15.58
C GLY A 79 1.26 5.65 -15.74
N LEU A 80 0.99 6.54 -14.77
CA LEU A 80 -0.08 7.52 -14.85
C LEU A 80 0.03 8.40 -16.11
N THR A 81 1.24 8.89 -16.43
CA THR A 81 1.48 9.71 -17.62
C THR A 81 1.21 8.92 -18.91
N ALA A 82 1.61 7.65 -18.97
CA ALA A 82 1.35 6.80 -20.13
C ALA A 82 -0.16 6.63 -20.39
N TRP A 83 -0.95 6.38 -19.34
CA TRP A 83 -2.41 6.25 -19.46
C TRP A 83 -3.12 7.56 -19.75
N ILE A 84 -2.61 8.70 -19.26
CA ILE A 84 -3.12 10.03 -19.65
C ILE A 84 -2.90 10.28 -21.15
N ILE A 85 -1.71 9.95 -21.67
CA ILE A 85 -1.42 10.08 -23.11
C ILE A 85 -2.31 9.15 -23.92
N HIS A 86 -2.50 7.91 -23.46
CA HIS A 86 -3.37 6.93 -24.13
C HIS A 86 -4.85 7.36 -24.12
N PHE A 87 -5.29 8.09 -23.10
CA PHE A 87 -6.64 8.64 -23.05
C PHE A 87 -6.83 9.86 -23.99
N LEU A 88 -5.78 10.64 -24.21
CA LEU A 88 -5.81 11.85 -25.05
C LEU A 88 -5.60 11.59 -26.55
N LYS A 89 -5.06 10.43 -26.92
CA LYS A 89 -4.71 10.06 -28.31
C LYS A 89 -5.65 8.99 -28.84
#